data_AF-A0A9Q0KAS2-F1
#
_entry.id   AF-A0A9Q0KAS2-F1
#
_cell.length_a   1.000
_cell.length_b   1.000
_cell.length_c   1.000
_cell.angle_alpha   90.00
_cell.angle_beta   90.00
_cell.angle_gamma   90.00
#
_symmetry.space_group_name_H-M   'P 1'
#
loop_
_entity.id
_entity.type
_entity.pdbx_description
1 polymer ?
#
loop_
_entity_poly.entity_id
_entity_poly.type
_entity_poly.pdbx_seq_one_letter_code
_entity_poly.pdbx_strand_id
1 'polypeptide(L)'
;MDEFILFGINANLSGYDNLPRVMLHNWSIYNCESRLISLELLPMKSHSNIINGKIFASGSLTFDDGSTSTANNVDGIPIYLSPIKEWMIKVEPSMIIILIRTDWACYRLEKPSEQYAPYETILKTARLAISIFTLLKAQSRESLLSFCDVIKKVLEFEKDHPAYISIDPAVVERYVVVHGRIILQHLAENPDDMIREFAFVTDLLIKGGRVSIKNLKWRKR
;
A
#
# COMPACT_ATOMS: atom_id res chain seq x y z
N MET A 1 7.92 18.61 -15.71
CA MET A 1 7.76 19.77 -14.80
C MET A 1 8.11 19.33 -13.39
N ASP A 2 8.70 20.20 -12.57
CA ASP A 2 9.00 19.89 -11.16
C ASP A 2 7.76 20.16 -10.28
N GLU A 3 7.51 19.29 -9.30
CA GLU A 3 6.38 19.41 -8.37
C GLU A 3 6.35 20.75 -7.62
N PHE A 4 7.51 21.29 -7.22
CA PHE A 4 7.60 22.57 -6.53
C PHE A 4 7.09 23.72 -7.39
N ILE A 5 7.36 23.68 -8.70
CA ILE A 5 6.90 24.71 -9.63
C ILE A 5 5.37 24.67 -9.77
N LEU A 6 4.79 23.47 -9.78
CA LEU A 6 3.36 23.29 -9.99
C LEU A 6 2.54 23.66 -8.74
N PHE A 7 2.97 23.25 -7.54
CA PHE A 7 2.19 23.41 -6.31
C PHE A 7 2.76 24.45 -5.33
N GLY A 8 4.06 24.71 -5.37
CA GLY A 8 4.76 25.50 -4.36
C GLY A 8 4.45 27.00 -4.39
N ILE A 9 3.99 27.53 -5.54
CA ILE A 9 3.76 28.97 -5.72
C ILE A 9 2.49 29.46 -4.98
N ASN A 10 1.53 28.57 -4.69
CA ASN A 10 0.24 28.92 -4.08
C ASN A 10 0.01 28.28 -2.69
N ALA A 11 1.04 27.71 -2.06
CA ALA A 11 0.86 26.82 -0.92
C ALA A 11 0.80 27.55 0.44
N ASN A 12 -0.41 27.95 0.87
CA ASN A 12 -0.75 28.11 2.29
C ASN A 12 -1.30 26.77 2.85
N LEU A 13 -0.58 25.67 2.60
CA LEU A 13 -1.05 24.31 2.85
C LEU A 13 -0.60 23.83 4.23
N SER A 14 -1.48 23.96 5.24
CA SER A 14 -1.28 23.32 6.54
C SER A 14 -2.32 22.20 6.74
N GLY A 15 -1.86 20.94 6.78
CA GLY A 15 -2.66 19.76 7.11
C GLY A 15 -2.82 18.74 5.98
N TYR A 16 -2.78 17.44 6.34
CA TYR A 16 -2.95 16.29 5.42
C TYR A 16 -4.24 16.36 4.59
N ASP A 17 -5.32 16.88 5.18
CA ASP A 17 -6.62 17.01 4.53
C ASP A 17 -6.70 18.19 3.54
N ASN A 18 -5.74 19.11 3.60
CA ASN A 18 -5.71 20.30 2.75
C ASN A 18 -4.79 20.15 1.53
N LEU A 19 -4.04 19.05 1.43
CA LEU A 19 -3.18 18.81 0.27
C LEU A 19 -4.01 18.57 -0.99
N PRO A 20 -3.62 19.14 -2.14
CA PRO A 20 -4.21 18.81 -3.43
C PRO A 20 -4.24 17.31 -3.66
N ARG A 21 -5.37 16.81 -4.19
CA ARG A 21 -5.54 15.42 -4.61
C ARG A 21 -5.56 15.35 -6.12
N VAL A 22 -4.64 14.58 -6.67
CA VAL A 22 -4.43 14.47 -8.11
C VAL A 22 -4.22 13.01 -8.49
N MET A 23 -4.44 12.69 -9.76
CA MET A 23 -4.16 11.36 -10.29
C MET A 23 -2.79 11.36 -10.97
N LEU A 24 -2.06 10.25 -10.81
CA LEU A 24 -0.77 10.02 -11.45
C LEU A 24 -0.85 8.77 -12.31
N HIS A 25 -0.74 8.97 -13.62
CA HIS A 25 -0.77 7.92 -14.64
C HIS A 25 0.65 7.61 -15.13
N ASN A 26 0.83 6.44 -15.75
CA ASN A 26 2.09 6.01 -16.36
C ASN A 26 3.29 6.19 -15.41
N TRP A 27 3.08 5.89 -14.14
CA TRP A 27 4.01 6.26 -13.10
C TRP A 27 5.12 5.22 -12.91
N SER A 28 6.24 5.67 -12.35
CA SER A 28 7.34 4.81 -11.94
C SER A 28 7.94 5.33 -10.64
N ILE A 29 8.52 4.43 -9.83
CA ILE A 29 9.13 4.75 -8.54
C ILE A 29 10.57 4.30 -8.54
N TYR A 30 11.45 5.19 -8.10
CA TYR A 30 12.89 4.99 -8.18
C TYR A 30 13.64 5.64 -7.01
N ASN A 31 14.85 5.14 -6.74
CA ASN A 31 15.76 5.72 -5.77
C ASN A 31 16.56 6.90 -6.38
N CYS A 32 17.43 7.53 -5.59
CA CYS A 32 18.28 8.62 -6.07
C CYS A 32 19.30 8.23 -7.16
N GLU A 33 19.49 6.94 -7.42
CA GLU A 33 20.34 6.41 -8.50
C GLU A 33 19.53 6.07 -9.76
N SER A 34 18.26 6.50 -9.83
CA SER A 34 17.33 6.21 -10.93
C SER A 34 17.04 4.71 -11.13
N ARG A 35 17.24 3.88 -10.10
CA ARG A 35 16.87 2.46 -10.14
C ARG A 35 15.43 2.29 -9.71
N LEU A 36 14.65 1.55 -10.48
CA LEU A 36 13.27 1.19 -10.13
C LEU A 36 13.25 0.38 -8.82
N ILE A 37 12.34 0.73 -7.92
CA ILE A 37 12.20 0.07 -6.63
C ILE A 37 10.73 -0.15 -6.26
N SER A 38 10.46 -1.12 -5.39
CA SER A 38 9.10 -1.38 -4.90
C SER A 38 8.65 -0.37 -3.83
N LEU A 39 7.35 -0.03 -3.81
CA LEU A 39 6.69 0.71 -2.71
C LEU A 39 6.90 0.03 -1.36
N GLU A 40 7.09 -1.28 -1.34
CA GLU A 40 7.37 -2.05 -0.12
C GLU A 40 8.66 -1.65 0.58
N LEU A 41 9.55 -0.91 -0.08
CA LEU A 41 10.73 -0.36 0.58
C LEU A 41 10.38 0.90 1.38
N LEU A 42 9.46 1.76 0.92
CA LEU A 42 9.09 3.04 1.54
C LEU A 42 8.41 2.90 2.91
N PRO A 43 8.55 3.84 3.86
CA PRO A 43 7.75 3.86 5.07
C PRO A 43 6.28 4.04 4.70
N MET A 44 5.39 3.24 5.27
CA MET A 44 3.95 3.40 5.02
C MET A 44 3.35 4.55 5.85
N LYS A 45 4.05 5.01 6.89
CA LYS A 45 3.77 6.25 7.62
C LYS A 45 5.08 6.97 7.95
N SER A 46 5.04 8.30 7.98
CA SER A 46 6.16 9.23 8.12
C SER A 46 7.03 9.16 9.40
N HIS A 47 7.04 8.06 10.16
CA HIS A 47 7.75 7.97 11.44
C HIS A 47 8.79 6.85 11.53
N SER A 48 9.11 6.14 10.45
CA SER A 48 10.31 5.29 10.44
C SER A 48 11.46 6.05 9.80
N ASN A 49 12.36 6.60 10.63
CA ASN A 49 13.65 7.20 10.24
C ASN A 49 14.64 6.19 9.61
N ILE A 50 14.16 5.13 8.95
CA ILE A 50 14.97 3.92 8.67
C ILE A 50 15.41 3.84 7.20
N ILE A 51 14.94 4.72 6.31
CA ILE A 51 15.39 4.68 4.91
C ILE A 51 16.42 5.78 4.68
N ASN A 52 17.67 5.36 4.56
CA ASN A 52 18.81 6.21 4.17
C ASN A 52 18.79 6.60 2.68
N GLY A 53 17.62 6.71 2.05
CA GLY A 53 17.48 7.00 0.62
C GLY A 53 16.18 7.74 0.34
N LYS A 54 16.29 8.89 -0.33
CA LYS A 54 15.14 9.59 -0.89
C LYS A 54 14.61 8.77 -2.06
N ILE A 55 13.32 8.49 -2.02
CA ILE A 55 12.59 7.75 -3.06
C ILE A 55 11.69 8.75 -3.75
N PHE A 56 11.67 8.68 -5.07
CA PHE A 56 10.98 9.62 -5.94
C PHE A 56 10.02 8.86 -6.85
N ALA A 57 9.10 9.60 -7.46
CA ALA A 57 8.28 9.10 -8.54
C ALA A 57 8.19 10.12 -9.67
N SER A 58 7.85 9.63 -10.84
CA SER A 58 7.47 10.44 -11.99
C SER A 58 6.26 9.83 -12.67
N GLY A 59 5.57 10.63 -13.48
CA GLY A 59 4.44 10.17 -14.27
C GLY A 59 3.73 11.32 -14.98
N SER A 60 2.52 11.05 -15.45
CA SER A 60 1.64 12.05 -16.07
C SER A 60 0.55 12.42 -15.08
N LEU A 61 0.51 13.70 -14.70
CA LEU A 61 -0.45 14.24 -13.74
C LEU A 61 -1.75 14.67 -14.42
N THR A 62 -2.87 14.33 -13.80
CA THR A 62 -4.17 14.92 -14.09
C THR A 62 -4.84 15.38 -12.81
N PHE A 63 -5.65 16.43 -12.91
CA PHE A 63 -6.47 16.88 -11.80
C PHE A 63 -7.68 15.96 -11.68
N ASP A 64 -7.94 15.48 -10.46
CA ASP A 64 -9.04 14.55 -10.16
C ASP A 64 -10.37 15.26 -10.40
N ASP A 65 -11.03 14.96 -11.53
CA ASP A 65 -12.39 15.43 -11.84
C ASP A 65 -13.47 14.43 -11.36
N GLY A 66 -13.06 13.37 -10.62
CA GLY A 66 -13.93 12.30 -10.17
C GLY A 66 -14.19 11.21 -11.21
N SER A 67 -13.58 11.26 -12.41
CA SER A 67 -13.76 10.24 -13.45
C SER A 67 -12.55 9.30 -13.56
N THR A 68 -12.78 7.99 -13.49
CA THR A 68 -11.75 6.97 -13.76
C THR A 68 -11.52 6.88 -15.27
N SER A 69 -10.48 7.54 -15.79
CA SER A 69 -10.14 7.46 -17.21
C SER A 69 -9.35 6.18 -17.51
N THR A 70 -9.94 5.26 -18.28
CA THR A 70 -9.31 4.04 -18.79
C THR A 70 -8.44 4.28 -20.03
N ALA A 71 -8.16 5.54 -20.37
CA ALA A 71 -7.43 5.90 -21.56
C ALA A 71 -5.93 5.59 -21.40
N ASN A 72 -5.38 4.82 -22.35
CA ASN A 72 -3.94 4.49 -22.37
C ASN A 72 -3.05 5.71 -22.72
N ASN A 73 -3.63 6.80 -23.21
CA ASN A 73 -2.98 8.09 -23.46
C ASN A 73 -3.76 9.19 -22.77
N VAL A 74 -3.55 9.33 -21.46
CA VAL A 74 -4.01 10.51 -20.74
C VAL A 74 -3.05 11.64 -21.06
N ASP A 75 -3.54 12.72 -21.68
CA ASP A 75 -2.78 13.96 -21.93
C ASP A 75 -2.56 14.70 -20.60
N GLY A 76 -1.74 14.11 -19.76
CA GLY A 76 -1.40 14.60 -18.42
C GLY A 76 -0.08 15.36 -18.43
N ILE A 77 0.08 16.27 -17.47
CA ILE A 77 1.29 17.08 -17.33
C ILE A 77 2.43 16.17 -16.84
N PRO A 78 3.53 16.00 -17.60
CA PRO A 78 4.66 15.21 -17.13
C PRO A 78 5.27 15.85 -15.88
N ILE A 79 5.35 15.09 -14.79
CA ILE A 79 5.79 15.59 -13.49
C ILE A 79 6.87 14.70 -12.86
N TYR A 80 7.82 15.34 -12.19
CA TYR A 80 8.77 14.71 -11.29
C TYR A 80 8.40 15.10 -9.86
N LEU A 81 8.13 14.12 -9.02
CA LEU A 81 7.71 14.32 -7.65
C LEU A 81 8.91 14.56 -6.74
N SER A 82 8.71 15.37 -5.70
CA SER A 82 9.60 15.46 -4.56
C SER A 82 9.61 14.15 -3.76
N PRO A 83 10.52 13.98 -2.77
CA PRO A 83 10.64 12.73 -2.04
C PRO A 83 9.32 12.26 -1.42
N ILE A 84 8.95 11.02 -1.73
CA ILE A 84 7.75 10.38 -1.16
C ILE A 84 7.94 10.26 0.35
N LYS A 85 6.96 10.75 1.10
CA LYS A 85 6.96 10.73 2.57
C LYS A 85 6.28 9.50 3.14
N GLU A 86 5.19 9.11 2.51
CA GLU A 86 4.37 7.98 2.90
C GLU A 86 3.53 7.50 1.74
N TRP A 87 3.02 6.28 1.89
CA TRP A 87 2.11 5.68 0.95
C TRP A 87 1.14 4.75 1.68
N MET A 88 -0.03 4.55 1.10
CA MET A 88 -1.05 3.67 1.67
C MET A 88 -1.89 2.98 0.61
N ILE A 89 -2.42 1.81 0.97
CA ILE A 89 -3.41 1.10 0.16
C ILE A 89 -4.79 1.32 0.78
N LYS A 90 -5.67 1.98 0.04
CA LYS A 90 -7.09 2.05 0.36
C LYS A 90 -7.83 0.97 -0.41
N VAL A 91 -8.62 0.19 0.32
CA VAL A 91 -9.49 -0.81 -0.27
C VAL A 91 -10.90 -0.24 -0.29
N GLU A 92 -11.44 -0.10 -1.49
CA GLU A 92 -12.84 0.23 -1.73
C GLU A 92 -13.58 -1.01 -2.25
N PRO A 93 -14.92 -1.06 -2.19
CA PRO A 93 -15.69 -2.26 -2.54
C PRO A 93 -15.40 -2.85 -3.92
N SER A 94 -15.01 -2.01 -4.89
CA SER A 94 -14.76 -2.40 -6.28
C SER A 94 -13.30 -2.25 -6.72
N MET A 95 -12.43 -1.62 -5.91
CA MET A 95 -11.07 -1.32 -6.35
C MET A 95 -10.06 -1.17 -5.21
N ILE A 96 -8.80 -1.39 -5.55
CA ILE A 96 -7.65 -1.15 -4.68
C ILE A 96 -7.00 0.13 -5.18
N ILE A 97 -6.95 1.14 -4.31
CA ILE A 97 -6.34 2.44 -4.61
C ILE A 97 -5.02 2.53 -3.87
N ILE A 98 -3.96 2.88 -4.58
CA ILE A 98 -2.67 3.21 -3.96
C ILE A 98 -2.53 4.73 -3.93
N LEU A 99 -2.22 5.25 -2.75
CA LEU A 99 -1.95 6.67 -2.55
C LEU A 99 -0.48 6.86 -2.17
N ILE A 100 0.18 7.83 -2.78
CA ILE A 100 1.48 8.33 -2.32
C ILE A 100 1.35 9.80 -1.92
N ARG A 101 2.11 10.21 -0.90
CA ARG A 101 2.11 11.59 -0.43
C ARG A 101 3.52 12.17 -0.45
N THR A 102 3.60 13.42 -0.91
CA THR A 102 4.80 14.27 -0.83
C THR A 102 4.57 15.40 0.18
N ASP A 103 5.48 16.37 0.24
CA ASP A 103 5.23 17.61 1.00
C ASP A 103 4.18 18.51 0.32
N TRP A 104 3.87 18.28 -0.97
CA TRP A 104 3.10 19.20 -1.80
C TRP A 104 1.72 18.69 -2.21
N ALA A 105 1.54 17.37 -2.36
CA ALA A 105 0.27 16.80 -2.81
C ALA A 105 0.10 15.33 -2.39
N CYS A 106 -1.13 14.85 -2.55
CA CYS A 106 -1.52 13.45 -2.45
C CYS A 106 -1.86 12.93 -3.84
N TYR A 107 -1.22 11.86 -4.26
CA TYR A 107 -1.39 11.27 -5.59
C TYR A 107 -2.10 9.94 -5.50
N ARG A 108 -3.21 9.82 -6.20
CA ARG A 108 -3.86 8.56 -6.52
C ARG A 108 -3.13 7.93 -7.70
N LEU A 109 -2.53 6.77 -7.46
CA LEU A 109 -1.80 6.05 -8.49
C LEU A 109 -2.77 5.26 -9.37
N GLU A 110 -2.77 5.59 -10.65
CA GLU A 110 -3.54 4.90 -11.68
C GLU A 110 -2.69 3.78 -12.30
N LYS A 111 -2.86 3.49 -13.59
CA LYS A 111 -2.05 2.48 -14.29
C LYS A 111 -0.55 2.85 -14.24
N PRO A 112 0.34 1.97 -13.74
CA PRO A 112 1.78 2.22 -13.75
C PRO A 112 2.33 2.20 -15.17
N SER A 113 3.58 2.65 -15.32
CA SER A 113 4.35 2.43 -16.54
C SER A 113 4.61 0.95 -16.79
N GLU A 114 4.70 0.55 -18.06
CA GLU A 114 4.90 -0.86 -18.47
C GLU A 114 6.19 -1.47 -17.91
N GLN A 115 7.19 -0.64 -17.62
CA GLN A 115 8.48 -1.08 -17.09
C GLN A 115 8.45 -1.32 -15.57
N TYR A 116 7.37 -0.92 -14.89
CA TYR A 116 7.26 -0.99 -13.44
C TYR A 116 6.61 -2.31 -12.97
N ALA A 117 7.36 -3.41 -13.15
CA ALA A 117 6.97 -4.76 -12.73
C ALA A 117 6.58 -4.92 -11.23
N PRO A 118 7.16 -4.18 -10.25
CA PRO A 118 6.81 -4.36 -8.84
C PRO A 118 5.32 -4.15 -8.48
N TYR A 119 4.55 -3.49 -9.35
CA TYR A 119 3.14 -3.21 -9.12
C TYR A 119 2.25 -4.46 -8.97
N GLU A 120 2.51 -5.51 -9.75
CA GLU A 120 1.69 -6.72 -9.71
C GLU A 120 1.77 -7.41 -8.35
N THR A 121 2.97 -7.43 -7.76
CA THR A 121 3.20 -8.00 -6.42
C THR A 121 2.41 -7.22 -5.36
N ILE A 122 2.40 -5.89 -5.45
CA ILE A 122 1.66 -5.04 -4.50
C ILE A 122 0.16 -5.30 -4.59
N LEU A 123 -0.40 -5.37 -5.81
CA LEU A 123 -1.81 -5.70 -6.01
C LEU A 123 -2.16 -7.10 -5.50
N LYS A 124 -1.30 -8.08 -5.76
CA LYS A 124 -1.49 -9.46 -5.30
C LYS A 124 -1.51 -9.53 -3.78
N THR A 125 -0.58 -8.84 -3.12
CA THR A 125 -0.52 -8.75 -1.66
C THR A 125 -1.71 -8.02 -1.08
N ALA A 126 -2.18 -6.93 -1.70
CA ALA A 126 -3.38 -6.22 -1.25
C ALA A 126 -4.62 -7.11 -1.30
N ARG A 127 -4.81 -7.88 -2.39
CA ARG A 127 -5.88 -8.88 -2.50
C ARG A 127 -5.78 -9.94 -1.41
N LEU A 128 -4.57 -10.44 -1.14
CA LEU A 128 -4.33 -11.37 -0.03
C LEU A 128 -4.70 -10.78 1.32
N ALA A 129 -4.32 -9.52 1.58
CA ALA A 129 -4.64 -8.82 2.82
C ALA A 129 -6.17 -8.70 3.03
N ILE A 130 -6.92 -8.40 1.96
CA ILE A 130 -8.39 -8.34 1.99
C ILE A 130 -8.98 -9.72 2.31
N SER A 131 -8.49 -10.78 1.66
CA SER A 131 -8.98 -12.13 1.92
C SER A 131 -8.67 -12.58 3.35
N ILE A 132 -7.48 -12.30 3.87
CA ILE A 132 -7.11 -12.57 5.27
C ILE A 132 -8.03 -11.79 6.21
N PHE A 133 -8.25 -10.50 5.97
CA PHE A 133 -9.18 -9.69 6.75
C PHE A 133 -10.58 -10.31 6.81
N THR A 134 -11.12 -10.75 5.67
CA THR A 134 -12.41 -11.43 5.60
C THR A 134 -12.42 -12.73 6.39
N LEU A 135 -11.35 -13.53 6.32
CA LEU A 135 -11.21 -14.76 7.11
C LEU A 135 -11.22 -14.49 8.61
N LEU A 136 -10.51 -13.46 9.07
CA LEU A 136 -10.47 -13.04 10.48
C LEU A 136 -11.85 -12.55 10.94
N LYS A 137 -12.53 -11.75 10.11
CA LYS A 137 -13.88 -11.22 10.38
C LYS A 137 -14.95 -12.31 10.48
N ALA A 138 -14.78 -13.41 9.77
CA ALA A 138 -15.72 -14.54 9.78
C ALA A 138 -15.62 -15.40 11.05
N GLN A 139 -14.63 -15.19 11.92
CA GLN A 139 -14.45 -15.98 13.14
C GLN A 139 -15.35 -15.48 14.28
N SER A 140 -15.80 -16.42 15.12
CA SER A 140 -16.37 -16.09 16.42
C SER A 140 -15.27 -15.58 17.37
N ARG A 141 -15.64 -14.75 18.35
CA ARG A 141 -14.69 -14.12 19.31
C ARG A 141 -13.85 -15.14 20.11
N GLU A 142 -14.29 -16.39 20.18
CA GLU A 142 -13.63 -17.48 20.91
C GLU A 142 -12.58 -18.23 20.06
N SER A 143 -12.49 -17.95 18.76
CA SER A 143 -11.61 -18.63 17.79
C SER A 143 -10.67 -17.62 17.11
N LEU A 144 -9.74 -17.04 17.87
CA LEU A 144 -8.71 -16.17 17.33
C LEU A 144 -7.69 -17.00 16.53
N LEU A 145 -7.78 -16.93 15.20
CA LEU A 145 -6.88 -17.66 14.29
C LEU A 145 -5.40 -17.33 14.58
N SER A 146 -4.60 -18.37 14.72
CA SER A 146 -3.14 -18.26 14.78
C SER A 146 -2.55 -18.02 13.38
N PHE A 147 -1.24 -17.75 13.32
CA PHE A 147 -0.53 -17.71 12.05
C PHE A 147 -0.73 -18.99 11.22
N CYS A 148 -0.57 -20.15 11.85
CA CYS A 148 -0.70 -21.45 11.18
C CYS A 148 -2.11 -21.67 10.62
N ASP A 149 -3.14 -21.25 11.35
CA ASP A 149 -4.54 -21.42 10.90
C ASP A 149 -4.85 -20.53 9.70
N VAL A 150 -4.32 -19.31 9.67
CA VAL A 150 -4.46 -18.44 8.49
C VAL A 150 -3.75 -19.03 7.28
N ILE A 151 -2.53 -19.57 7.44
CA ILE A 151 -1.81 -20.21 6.33
C ILE A 151 -2.60 -21.40 5.77
N LYS A 152 -3.18 -22.25 6.63
CA LYS A 152 -4.03 -23.36 6.21
C LYS A 152 -5.24 -22.87 5.39
N LYS A 153 -5.92 -21.83 5.86
CA LYS A 153 -7.07 -21.25 5.14
C LYS A 153 -6.68 -20.59 3.81
N VAL A 154 -5.50 -19.97 3.73
CA VAL A 154 -4.99 -19.39 2.47
C VAL A 154 -4.61 -20.48 1.47
N LEU A 155 -4.11 -21.63 1.94
CA LEU A 155 -3.80 -22.80 1.10
C LEU A 155 -5.04 -23.44 0.46
N GLU A 156 -6.22 -23.25 1.07
CA GLU A 156 -7.50 -23.73 0.54
C GLU A 156 -8.01 -22.89 -0.65
N PHE A 157 -7.40 -21.74 -0.95
CA PHE A 157 -7.80 -20.94 -2.11
C PHE A 157 -7.52 -21.69 -3.42
N GLU A 158 -8.51 -21.68 -4.32
CA GLU A 158 -8.37 -22.23 -5.67
C GLU A 158 -7.52 -21.33 -6.56
N LYS A 159 -6.96 -21.87 -7.65
CA LYS A 159 -6.00 -21.15 -8.52
C LYS A 159 -6.59 -19.89 -9.18
N ASP A 160 -7.89 -19.87 -9.41
CA ASP A 160 -8.65 -18.75 -9.95
C ASP A 160 -8.96 -17.69 -8.88
N HIS A 161 -8.81 -18.00 -7.59
CA HIS A 161 -9.04 -17.06 -6.52
C HIS A 161 -8.02 -15.89 -6.58
N PRO A 162 -8.47 -14.63 -6.48
CA PRO A 162 -7.60 -13.46 -6.65
C PRO A 162 -6.45 -13.39 -5.63
N ALA A 163 -6.60 -14.01 -4.46
CA ALA A 163 -5.56 -14.11 -3.43
C ALA A 163 -4.75 -15.43 -3.43
N TYR A 164 -4.95 -16.32 -4.40
CA TYR A 164 -4.19 -17.58 -4.49
C TYR A 164 -2.68 -17.33 -4.63
N ILE A 165 -1.85 -17.94 -3.78
CA ILE A 165 -0.38 -17.78 -3.83
C ILE A 165 0.28 -19.03 -4.41
N SER A 166 0.07 -20.17 -3.78
CA SER A 166 0.69 -21.45 -4.14
C SER A 166 -0.04 -22.58 -3.41
N ILE A 167 0.12 -23.82 -3.91
CA ILE A 167 -0.24 -25.03 -3.17
C ILE A 167 0.81 -25.42 -2.12
N ASP A 168 2.03 -24.88 -2.22
CA ASP A 168 3.13 -25.20 -1.30
C ASP A 168 3.04 -24.35 -0.03
N PRO A 169 2.85 -24.96 1.17
CA PRO A 169 2.78 -24.25 2.44
C PRO A 169 4.00 -23.36 2.71
N ALA A 170 5.20 -23.80 2.34
CA ALA A 170 6.42 -23.05 2.57
C ALA A 170 6.49 -21.77 1.73
N VAL A 171 5.94 -21.81 0.51
CA VAL A 171 5.83 -20.64 -0.37
C VAL A 171 4.81 -19.65 0.18
N VAL A 172 3.65 -20.13 0.64
CA VAL A 172 2.60 -19.28 1.23
C VAL A 172 3.08 -18.60 2.50
N GLU A 173 3.70 -19.36 3.43
CA GLU A 173 4.25 -18.79 4.67
C GLU A 173 5.29 -17.72 4.36
N ARG A 174 6.25 -18.01 3.46
CA ARG A 174 7.27 -17.04 3.07
C ARG A 174 6.66 -15.78 2.46
N TYR A 175 5.69 -15.93 1.58
CA TYR A 175 5.00 -14.79 0.95
C TYR A 175 4.34 -13.90 2.00
N VAL A 176 3.57 -14.50 2.92
CA VAL A 176 2.88 -13.77 4.00
C VAL A 176 3.89 -13.03 4.89
N VAL A 177 5.02 -13.64 5.22
CA VAL A 177 6.06 -13.00 6.05
C VAL A 177 6.76 -11.87 5.30
N VAL A 178 7.22 -12.10 4.07
CA VAL A 178 7.93 -11.09 3.25
C VAL A 178 7.07 -9.86 3.01
N HIS A 179 5.79 -10.06 2.70
CA HIS A 179 4.85 -8.99 2.39
C HIS A 179 3.97 -8.57 3.59
N GLY A 180 4.33 -9.03 4.79
CA GLY A 180 3.54 -8.85 6.01
C GLY A 180 3.26 -7.40 6.34
N ARG A 181 4.13 -6.47 5.91
CA ARG A 181 3.95 -5.04 6.14
C ARG A 181 2.70 -4.47 5.46
N ILE A 182 2.41 -4.89 4.22
CA ILE A 182 1.18 -4.49 3.50
C ILE A 182 -0.05 -5.09 4.19
N ILE A 183 0.03 -6.37 4.55
CA ILE A 183 -1.05 -7.09 5.23
C ILE A 183 -1.41 -6.37 6.53
N LEU A 184 -0.41 -6.08 7.36
CA LEU A 184 -0.57 -5.38 8.64
C LEU A 184 -1.12 -3.95 8.47
N GLN A 185 -0.74 -3.21 7.41
CA GLN A 185 -1.35 -1.90 7.15
C GLN A 185 -2.83 -2.03 6.88
N HIS A 186 -3.23 -2.93 5.98
CA HIS A 186 -4.64 -3.09 5.64
C HIS A 186 -5.45 -3.42 6.89
N LEU A 187 -4.96 -4.34 7.73
CA LEU A 187 -5.60 -4.66 9.01
C LEU A 187 -5.64 -3.44 9.95
N ALA A 188 -4.62 -2.57 9.93
CA ALA A 188 -4.52 -1.40 10.80
C ALA A 188 -5.36 -0.20 10.43
N GLU A 189 -5.74 -0.09 9.17
CA GLU A 189 -6.62 0.97 8.68
C GLU A 189 -8.10 0.67 8.92
N ASN A 190 -8.43 -0.57 9.26
CA ASN A 190 -9.79 -0.98 9.55
C ASN A 190 -10.23 -0.53 10.96
N PRO A 191 -11.50 -0.09 11.11
CA PRO A 191 -12.02 0.46 12.36
C PRO A 191 -12.39 -0.60 13.41
N ASP A 192 -12.21 -1.89 13.12
CA ASP A 192 -12.52 -2.96 14.07
C ASP A 192 -11.30 -3.25 14.96
N ASP A 193 -11.37 -2.78 16.20
CA ASP A 193 -10.30 -2.95 17.18
C ASP A 193 -10.06 -4.43 17.54
N MET A 194 -11.05 -5.33 17.37
CA MET A 194 -10.89 -6.77 17.65
C MET A 194 -9.84 -7.43 16.76
N ILE A 195 -9.61 -6.90 15.55
CA ILE A 195 -8.64 -7.48 14.61
C ILE A 195 -7.23 -7.52 15.20
N ARG A 196 -6.91 -6.57 16.08
CA ARG A 196 -5.61 -6.48 16.75
C ARG A 196 -5.34 -7.64 17.69
N GLU A 197 -6.41 -8.23 18.21
CA GLU A 197 -6.34 -9.24 19.24
C GLU A 197 -6.06 -10.63 18.66
N PHE A 198 -6.24 -10.81 17.33
CA PHE A 198 -5.94 -12.08 16.68
C PHE A 198 -4.46 -12.43 16.79
N ALA A 199 -4.19 -13.66 17.22
CA ALA A 199 -2.83 -14.20 17.33
C ALA A 199 -2.05 -14.05 16.02
N PHE A 200 -2.71 -14.24 14.87
CA PHE A 200 -2.15 -13.96 13.54
C PHE A 200 -1.42 -12.60 13.45
N VAL A 201 -2.01 -11.52 13.95
CA VAL A 201 -1.43 -10.17 13.84
C VAL A 201 -0.15 -10.07 14.65
N THR A 202 -0.17 -10.58 15.88
CA THR A 202 1.01 -10.60 16.76
C THR A 202 2.11 -11.48 16.19
N ASP A 203 1.77 -12.68 15.72
CA ASP A 203 2.71 -13.63 15.12
C ASP A 203 3.36 -13.07 13.86
N LEU A 204 2.58 -12.41 12.99
CA LEU A 204 3.09 -11.79 11.77
C LEU A 204 4.04 -10.64 12.07
N LEU A 205 3.77 -9.84 13.11
CA LEU A 205 4.67 -8.78 13.56
C LEU A 205 6.01 -9.34 14.05
N ILE A 206 5.97 -10.46 14.80
CA ILE A 206 7.17 -11.14 15.29
C ILE A 206 7.98 -11.73 14.13
N LYS A 207 7.32 -12.49 13.24
CA LYS A 207 7.96 -13.15 12.08
C LYS A 207 8.50 -12.16 11.05
N GLY A 208 7.79 -11.04 10.81
CA GLY A 208 8.18 -10.00 9.86
C GLY A 208 9.35 -9.12 10.31
N GLY A 209 9.80 -9.27 11.56
CA GLY A 209 11.11 -8.79 12.05
C GLY A 209 11.35 -7.27 12.10
N ARG A 210 10.43 -6.39 11.66
CA ARG A 210 10.72 -4.94 11.51
C ARG A 210 9.57 -3.96 11.75
N VAL A 211 8.51 -4.32 12.47
CA VAL A 211 7.51 -3.32 12.86
C VAL A 211 7.17 -3.48 14.33
N SER A 212 7.67 -2.57 15.16
CA SER A 212 7.15 -2.42 16.53
C SER A 212 5.66 -2.08 16.43
N ILE A 213 4.81 -2.75 17.21
CA ILE A 213 3.37 -2.43 17.34
C ILE A 213 3.15 -0.93 17.55
N LYS A 214 4.11 -0.25 18.20
CA LYS A 214 4.11 1.19 18.46
C LYS A 214 4.16 2.06 17.19
N ASN A 215 4.64 1.53 16.07
CA ASN A 215 4.78 2.25 14.79
C ASN A 215 3.54 2.12 13.89
N LEU A 216 2.70 1.09 14.11
CA LEU A 216 1.37 1.03 13.51
C LEU A 216 0.44 1.94 14.33
N LYS A 217 0.28 3.19 13.86
CA LYS A 217 -0.85 4.03 14.30
C LYS A 217 -2.14 3.42 13.78
N TRP A 218 -2.66 2.51 14.57
CA TRP A 218 -4.06 2.21 14.72
C TRP A 218 -4.86 3.50 14.90
N ARG A 219 -5.89 3.72 14.08
CA ARG A 219 -6.79 4.88 14.26
C ARG A 219 -7.46 4.76 15.64
N LYS A 220 -7.04 5.59 16.60
CA LYS A 220 -7.83 5.85 17.81
C LYS A 220 -8.98 6.77 17.39
N ARG A 221 -10.20 6.42 17.78
CA ARG A 221 -11.31 7.38 17.81
C ARG A 221 -11.05 8.42 18.88
#